data_AF-A0A2H5QJQ8-F1
#
_entry.id   AF-A0A2H5QJQ8-F1
#
_cell.length_a   1.000
_cell.length_b   1.000
_cell.length_c   1.000
_cell.angle_alpha   90.00
_cell.angle_beta   90.00
_cell.angle_gamma   90.00
#
_symmetry.space_group_name_H-M   'P 1'
#
loop_
_entity.id
_entity.type
_entity.pdbx_description
1 polymer ?
#
loop_
_entity_poly.entity_id
_entity_poly.type
_entity_poly.pdbx_seq_one_letter_code
_entity_poly.pdbx_strand_id
1 'polypeptide(L)'
;MYNSYGVSVGKKRNDLRNYIGEKFKLSLNAKTQVFKWMGIALRSFRCKLANKYILSNTNNLSSLKKPPLEYEGIRKEDWKSFLDLGVTEREIDRSEAWLLAHRRKDGTYTPEVQQVAERISELRSQVEQGTF
;
A
#
# COMPACT_ATOMS: atom_id res chain seq x y z
N MET A 1 7.11 -2.99 19.41
CA MET A 1 7.62 -2.63 18.07
C MET A 1 6.89 -1.39 17.57
N TYR A 2 7.60 -0.35 17.12
CA TYR A 2 7.05 0.86 16.51
C TYR A 2 7.30 0.86 14.98
N ASN A 3 6.45 1.51 14.19
CA ASN A 3 6.70 1.73 12.77
C ASN A 3 7.63 2.96 12.55
N SER A 4 8.03 3.23 11.30
CA SER A 4 8.91 4.34 10.93
C SER A 4 8.40 5.74 11.29
N TYR A 5 7.16 5.85 11.77
CA TYR A 5 6.51 7.08 12.23
C TYR A 5 6.36 7.15 13.75
N GLY A 6 7.03 6.28 14.51
CA GLY A 6 6.97 6.26 15.98
C GLY A 6 5.62 5.78 16.54
N VAL A 7 4.79 5.10 15.75
CA VAL A 7 3.50 4.53 16.21
C VAL A 7 3.65 3.04 16.48
N SER A 8 3.16 2.55 17.62
CA SER A 8 3.27 1.13 17.94
C SER A 8 2.54 0.29 16.88
N VAL A 9 3.25 -0.71 16.36
CA VAL A 9 2.75 -1.62 15.32
C VAL A 9 1.49 -2.29 15.85
N GLY A 10 0.36 -2.03 15.18
CA GLY A 10 -0.95 -2.55 15.57
C GLY A 10 -1.83 -1.59 16.37
N LYS A 11 -1.32 -0.47 16.92
CA LYS A 11 -2.12 0.46 17.72
C LYS A 11 -3.27 1.07 16.93
N LYS A 12 -3.02 1.75 15.82
CA LYS A 12 -4.09 2.33 14.97
C LYS A 12 -5.11 1.30 14.48
N ARG A 13 -4.67 0.07 14.17
CA ARG A 13 -5.55 -1.04 13.77
C ARG A 13 -6.45 -1.47 14.93
N ASN A 14 -5.89 -1.58 16.12
CA ASN A 14 -6.61 -1.95 17.32
C ASN A 14 -7.55 -0.81 17.77
N ASP A 15 -7.14 0.46 17.62
CA ASP A 15 -7.96 1.63 17.93
C ASP A 15 -9.22 1.67 17.04
N LEU A 16 -9.07 1.46 15.73
CA LEU A 16 -10.23 1.36 14.82
C LEU A 16 -11.11 0.14 15.16
N ARG A 17 -10.50 -0.99 15.54
CA ARG A 17 -11.22 -2.20 15.96
C ARG A 17 -12.00 -2.01 17.24
N ASN A 18 -11.44 -1.28 18.18
CA ASN A 18 -12.08 -0.94 19.44
C ASN A 18 -13.21 0.06 19.19
N TYR A 19 -12.96 1.12 18.42
CA TYR A 19 -13.98 2.12 18.06
C TYR A 19 -15.22 1.48 17.41
N ILE A 20 -15.03 0.59 16.42
CA ILE A 20 -16.15 -0.11 15.79
C ILE A 20 -16.83 -1.05 16.79
N GLY A 21 -16.05 -1.72 17.65
CA GLY A 21 -16.59 -2.59 18.69
C GLY A 21 -17.38 -1.89 19.79
N GLU A 22 -17.04 -0.64 20.11
CA GLU A 22 -17.71 0.22 21.09
C GLU A 22 -18.97 0.86 20.49
N LYS A 23 -18.88 1.36 19.25
CA LYS A 23 -19.99 2.05 18.57
C LYS A 23 -21.05 1.10 18.02
N PHE A 24 -20.67 -0.13 17.68
CA PHE A 24 -21.56 -1.11 17.09
C PHE A 24 -21.54 -2.41 17.90
N LYS A 25 -22.71 -2.87 18.35
CA LYS A 25 -22.87 -4.18 19.00
C LYS A 25 -22.73 -5.30 17.95
N LEU A 26 -21.49 -5.72 17.70
CA LEU A 26 -21.16 -6.75 16.73
C LEU A 26 -20.62 -8.00 17.44
N SER A 27 -20.95 -9.18 16.92
CA SER A 27 -20.28 -10.43 17.29
C SER A 27 -18.83 -10.44 16.77
N LEU A 28 -17.95 -11.25 17.36
CA LEU A 28 -16.54 -11.33 16.93
C LEU A 28 -16.41 -11.67 15.44
N ASN A 29 -17.25 -12.58 14.94
CA ASN A 29 -17.28 -12.98 13.53
C ASN A 29 -17.77 -11.84 12.63
N ALA A 30 -18.82 -11.12 13.03
CA ALA A 30 -19.29 -9.94 12.30
C ALA A 30 -18.22 -8.84 12.25
N LYS A 31 -17.48 -8.60 13.36
CA LYS A 31 -16.36 -7.66 13.38
C LYS A 31 -15.31 -8.01 12.35
N THR A 32 -14.87 -9.26 12.30
CA THR A 32 -13.86 -9.72 11.33
C THR A 32 -14.31 -9.51 9.89
N GLN A 33 -15.59 -9.82 9.58
CA GLN A 33 -16.13 -9.58 8.25
C GLN A 33 -16.18 -8.09 7.90
N VAL A 34 -16.62 -7.22 8.81
CA VAL A 34 -16.62 -5.76 8.61
C VAL A 34 -15.22 -5.25 8.28
N PHE A 35 -14.20 -5.67 9.03
CA PHE A 35 -12.82 -5.28 8.75
C PHE A 35 -12.33 -5.74 7.38
N LYS A 36 -12.68 -6.97 6.98
CA LYS A 36 -12.35 -7.50 5.66
C LYS A 36 -13.00 -6.66 4.56
N TRP A 37 -14.29 -6.37 4.67
CA TRP A 37 -15.04 -5.55 3.72
C TRP A 37 -14.53 -4.11 3.66
N MET A 38 -14.23 -3.50 4.81
CA MET A 38 -13.62 -2.17 4.86
C MET A 38 -12.25 -2.15 4.17
N GLY A 39 -11.43 -3.18 4.36
CA GLY A 39 -10.14 -3.31 3.67
C GLY A 39 -10.31 -3.41 2.16
N ILE A 40 -11.26 -4.22 1.68
CA ILE A 40 -11.58 -4.35 0.26
C ILE A 40 -12.07 -3.02 -0.31
N ALA A 41 -13.05 -2.39 0.35
CA ALA A 41 -13.62 -1.11 -0.08
C ALA A 41 -12.54 -0.01 -0.14
N LEU A 42 -11.67 0.07 0.87
CA LEU A 42 -10.57 1.04 0.89
C LEU A 42 -9.57 0.77 -0.25
N ARG A 43 -9.25 -0.49 -0.53
CA ARG A 43 -8.37 -0.85 -1.65
C ARG A 43 -8.98 -0.43 -2.99
N SER A 44 -10.25 -0.77 -3.22
CA SER A 44 -10.98 -0.40 -4.43
C SER A 44 -11.08 1.11 -4.60
N PHE A 45 -11.35 1.83 -3.51
CA PHE A 45 -11.36 3.30 -3.48
C PHE A 45 -10.00 3.88 -3.91
N ARG A 46 -8.91 3.41 -3.30
CA ARG A 46 -7.55 3.88 -3.65
C ARG A 46 -7.19 3.59 -5.11
N CYS A 47 -7.50 2.39 -5.61
CA CYS A 47 -7.28 2.04 -7.01
C CYS A 47 -8.09 2.94 -7.96
N LYS A 48 -9.37 3.18 -7.66
CA LYS A 48 -10.22 4.08 -8.46
C LYS A 48 -9.63 5.49 -8.49
N LEU A 49 -9.18 6.01 -7.35
CA LEU A 49 -8.59 7.35 -7.29
C LEU A 49 -7.25 7.44 -8.03
N ALA A 50 -6.37 6.46 -7.87
CA ALA A 50 -5.09 6.44 -8.56
C ALA A 50 -5.29 6.39 -10.08
N ASN A 51 -6.12 5.45 -10.57
CA ASN A 51 -6.34 5.30 -12.01
C ASN A 51 -7.07 6.50 -12.63
N LYS A 52 -8.11 7.02 -11.97
CA LYS A 52 -8.96 8.08 -12.54
C LYS A 52 -8.36 9.48 -12.41
N TYR A 53 -7.49 9.72 -11.42
CA TYR A 53 -6.98 11.07 -11.16
C TYR A 53 -5.47 11.18 -11.21
N ILE A 54 -4.70 10.16 -10.82
CA ILE A 54 -3.22 10.22 -10.87
C ILE A 54 -2.74 9.82 -12.27
N LEU A 55 -3.07 8.61 -12.73
CA LEU A 55 -2.60 8.10 -14.02
C LEU A 55 -3.10 8.94 -15.20
N SER A 56 -4.37 9.36 -15.17
CA SER A 56 -4.97 10.21 -16.20
C SER A 56 -4.35 11.61 -16.30
N ASN A 57 -3.68 12.09 -15.24
CA ASN A 57 -3.09 13.43 -15.15
C ASN A 57 -1.57 13.37 -14.98
N THR A 58 -0.94 12.30 -15.43
CA THR A 58 0.52 12.06 -15.39
C THR A 58 1.35 13.26 -15.87
N ASN A 59 0.89 13.96 -16.90
CA ASN A 59 1.59 15.14 -17.45
C ASN A 59 1.28 16.46 -16.71
N ASN A 60 0.26 16.50 -15.84
CA ASN A 60 -0.27 17.72 -15.22
C ASN A 60 -0.64 17.50 -13.73
N LEU A 61 0.29 16.92 -12.96
CA LEU A 61 0.18 16.73 -11.51
C LEU A 61 -0.10 18.04 -10.75
N SER A 62 0.32 19.18 -11.30
CA SER A 62 0.06 20.52 -10.74
C SER A 62 -1.43 20.86 -10.65
N SER A 63 -2.28 20.21 -11.45
CA SER A 63 -3.75 20.35 -11.40
C SER A 63 -4.38 19.62 -10.22
N LEU A 64 -3.68 18.64 -9.61
CA LEU A 64 -4.15 17.82 -8.50
C LEU A 64 -3.82 18.41 -7.12
N LYS A 65 -3.52 19.71 -6.99
CA LYS A 65 -3.25 20.32 -5.66
C LYS A 65 -4.43 20.23 -4.68
N LYS A 66 -5.63 19.91 -5.17
CA LYS A 66 -6.85 19.74 -4.38
C LYS A 66 -7.51 18.39 -4.71
N PRO A 67 -8.28 17.82 -3.77
CA PRO A 67 -9.09 16.65 -4.04
C PRO A 67 -10.08 16.93 -5.19
N PRO A 68 -10.46 15.91 -5.97
CA PRO A 68 -11.56 16.02 -6.92
C PRO A 68 -12.85 16.44 -6.21
N LEU A 69 -13.77 17.10 -6.92
CA LEU A 69 -15.06 17.54 -6.37
C LEU A 69 -15.87 16.36 -5.78
N GLU A 70 -15.83 15.19 -6.43
CA GLU A 70 -16.44 13.92 -5.94
C GLU A 70 -15.94 13.54 -4.53
N TYR A 71 -14.75 14.02 -4.15
CA TYR A 71 -14.06 13.70 -2.91
C TYR A 71 -13.57 14.94 -2.14
N GLU A 72 -14.29 16.07 -2.24
CA GLU A 72 -13.94 17.31 -1.53
C GLU A 72 -13.85 17.15 0.00
N GLY A 73 -14.55 16.15 0.55
CA GLY A 73 -14.48 15.79 1.97
C GLY A 73 -13.12 15.22 2.42
N ILE A 74 -12.20 14.88 1.50
CA ILE A 74 -10.83 14.48 1.85
C ILE A 74 -10.06 15.72 2.28
N ARG A 75 -9.46 15.68 3.47
CA ARG A 75 -8.59 16.76 3.95
C ARG A 75 -7.40 16.95 3.02
N LYS A 76 -6.95 18.19 2.84
CA LYS A 76 -5.86 18.51 1.91
C LYS A 76 -4.56 17.79 2.27
N GLU A 77 -4.31 17.57 3.55
CA GLU A 77 -3.11 16.89 4.05
C GLU A 77 -3.14 15.39 3.72
N ASP A 78 -4.31 14.75 3.84
CA ASP A 78 -4.52 13.34 3.48
C ASP A 78 -4.44 13.16 1.96
N TRP A 79 -4.98 14.12 1.20
CA TRP A 79 -4.88 14.14 -0.25
C TRP A 79 -3.44 14.27 -0.74
N LYS A 80 -2.68 15.21 -0.16
CA LYS A 80 -1.25 15.35 -0.44
C LYS A 80 -0.49 14.05 -0.13
N SER A 81 -0.76 13.45 1.03
CA SER A 81 -0.15 12.16 1.41
C SER A 81 -0.49 11.04 0.43
N PHE A 82 -1.70 11.05 -0.13
CA PHE A 82 -2.12 10.10 -1.15
C PHE A 82 -1.38 10.29 -2.48
N LEU A 83 -1.19 11.54 -2.92
CA LEU A 83 -0.40 11.86 -4.11
C LEU A 83 1.06 11.47 -3.91
N ASP A 84 1.67 11.80 -2.78
CA ASP A 84 3.06 11.43 -2.49
C ASP A 84 3.28 9.91 -2.50
N LEU A 85 2.26 9.12 -2.12
CA LEU A 85 2.27 7.66 -2.20
C LEU A 85 2.05 7.12 -3.64
N GLY A 86 1.30 7.84 -4.48
CA GLY A 86 1.01 7.43 -5.86
C GLY A 86 2.02 7.92 -6.90
N VAL A 87 2.70 9.03 -6.64
CA VAL A 87 3.73 9.63 -7.51
C VAL A 87 5.05 8.84 -7.45
N THR A 88 5.23 7.96 -6.47
CA THR A 88 6.39 7.05 -6.39
C THR A 88 6.25 5.76 -7.19
N GLU A 89 5.21 5.59 -8.02
CA GLU A 89 5.11 4.47 -8.97
C GLU A 89 6.15 4.62 -10.09
N ARG A 90 7.43 4.38 -9.76
CA ARG A 90 8.27 3.69 -10.73
C ARG A 90 7.60 2.36 -11.03
N GLU A 91 7.55 1.98 -12.30
CA GLU A 91 7.04 0.68 -12.69
C GLU A 91 7.89 -0.41 -11.99
N ILE A 92 7.31 -1.08 -11.00
CA ILE A 92 8.00 -2.14 -10.27
C ILE A 92 7.68 -3.44 -10.99
N ASP A 93 8.68 -4.01 -11.65
CA ASP A 93 8.55 -5.33 -12.26
C ASP A 93 8.15 -6.37 -11.20
N ARG A 94 7.41 -7.40 -11.64
CA ARG A 94 6.87 -8.44 -10.74
C ARG A 94 7.95 -9.11 -9.91
N SER A 95 9.16 -9.26 -10.45
CA SER A 95 10.31 -9.82 -9.75
C SER A 95 10.75 -8.93 -8.58
N GLU A 96 10.80 -7.63 -8.79
CA GLU A 96 11.18 -6.64 -7.78
C GLU A 96 10.10 -6.51 -6.69
N ALA A 97 8.83 -6.52 -7.07
CA ALA A 97 7.72 -6.52 -6.13
C ALA A 97 7.77 -7.74 -5.20
N TRP A 98 8.09 -8.92 -5.75
CA TRP A 98 8.25 -10.14 -4.97
C TRP A 98 9.39 -10.04 -3.96
N LEU A 99 10.56 -9.53 -4.39
CA LEU A 99 11.71 -9.30 -3.52
C LEU A 99 11.38 -8.33 -2.38
N LEU A 100 10.74 -7.19 -2.68
CA LEU A 100 10.39 -6.19 -1.68
C LEU A 100 9.37 -6.73 -0.66
N ALA A 101 8.41 -7.55 -1.11
CA ALA A 101 7.37 -8.11 -0.24
C ALA A 101 7.92 -9.12 0.79
N HIS A 102 8.95 -9.87 0.44
CA HIS A 102 9.54 -10.90 1.31
C HIS A 102 10.77 -10.42 2.07
N ARG A 103 11.25 -9.21 1.79
CA ARG A 103 12.39 -8.61 2.50
C ARG A 103 12.01 -8.23 3.92
N ARG A 104 12.79 -8.68 4.88
CA ARG A 104 12.68 -8.29 6.29
C ARG A 104 13.20 -6.86 6.49
N LYS A 105 12.93 -6.29 7.66
CA LYS A 105 13.32 -4.91 7.99
C LYS A 105 14.84 -4.71 8.06
N ASP A 106 15.58 -5.76 8.37
CA ASP A 106 17.05 -5.79 8.39
C ASP A 106 17.66 -5.97 6.98
N GLY A 107 16.82 -6.05 5.94
CA GLY A 107 17.25 -6.28 4.56
C GLY A 107 17.42 -7.75 4.20
N THR A 108 17.25 -8.68 5.13
CA THR A 108 17.47 -10.13 4.93
C THR A 108 16.20 -10.86 4.48
N TYR A 109 16.35 -12.11 4.03
CA TYR A 109 15.24 -13.02 3.73
C TYR A 109 15.21 -14.20 4.72
N THR A 110 14.11 -14.94 4.80
CA THR A 110 14.11 -16.22 5.54
C THR A 110 14.99 -17.23 4.79
N PRO A 111 15.55 -18.25 5.46
CA PRO A 111 16.34 -19.28 4.78
C PRO A 111 15.59 -19.96 3.61
N GLU A 112 14.27 -20.17 3.73
CA GLU A 112 13.48 -20.76 2.63
C GLU A 112 13.30 -19.78 1.45
N VAL A 113 13.19 -18.48 1.75
CA VAL A 113 12.99 -17.43 0.73
C VAL A 113 14.30 -17.02 0.07
N GLN A 114 15.43 -17.16 0.76
CA GLN A 114 16.76 -16.71 0.32
C GLN A 114 17.13 -17.28 -1.04
N GLN A 115 16.98 -18.60 -1.23
CA GLN A 115 17.33 -19.26 -2.49
C GLN A 115 16.47 -18.76 -3.67
N VAL A 116 15.20 -18.45 -3.43
CA VAL A 116 14.30 -17.91 -4.45
C VAL A 116 14.66 -16.45 -4.76
N ALA A 117 15.01 -15.67 -3.74
CA ALA A 117 15.43 -14.28 -3.91
C ALA A 117 16.73 -14.16 -4.72
N GLU A 118 17.69 -15.05 -4.47
CA GLU A 118 18.95 -15.15 -5.22
C GLU A 118 18.68 -15.50 -6.68
N ARG A 119 17.88 -16.54 -6.94
CA ARG A 119 17.52 -16.95 -8.31
C ARG A 119 16.79 -15.85 -9.09
N ILE A 120 15.88 -15.13 -8.44
CA ILE A 120 15.21 -13.98 -9.05
C ILE A 120 16.22 -12.89 -9.40
N SER A 121 17.16 -12.59 -8.50
CA SER A 121 18.16 -11.54 -8.71
C SER A 121 19.13 -11.90 -9.86
N GLU A 122 19.53 -13.17 -9.96
CA GLU A 122 20.36 -13.68 -11.04
C GLU A 122 19.65 -13.59 -12.40
N LEU A 123 18.40 -14.07 -12.49
CA LEU A 123 17.63 -14.01 -13.74
C LEU A 123 17.41 -12.56 -14.20
N ARG A 124 17.16 -11.63 -13.27
CA ARG A 124 17.08 -10.20 -13.60
C ARG A 124 18.39 -9.67 -14.20
N SER A 125 19.53 -10.05 -13.60
CA SER A 125 20.84 -9.65 -14.12
C SER A 125 21.11 -10.19 -15.53
N GLN A 126 20.68 -11.41 -15.84
CA GLN A 126 20.83 -12.00 -17.17
C GLN A 126 19.98 -11.27 -18.22
N VAL A 127 18.74 -10.92 -17.87
CA VAL A 127 17.86 -10.12 -18.74
C VAL A 127 18.44 -8.74 -19.00
N GLU A 128 18.99 -8.07 -17.98
CA GLU A 128 19.65 -6.76 -18.12
C GLU A 128 20.91 -6.83 -19.00
N GLN A 129 21.63 -7.95 -18.97
CA GLN A 129 22.82 -8.20 -19.78
C GLN A 129 22.52 -8.73 -21.19
N GLY A 130 21.25 -9.01 -21.51
CA GLY A 130 20.84 -9.54 -22.81
C GLY A 130 21.34 -10.96 -23.09
N THR A 131 21.64 -11.74 -22.05
CA THR A 131 22.20 -13.10 -22.14
C THR A 131 21.15 -14.20 -22.07
N PHE A 132 19.87 -13.86 -22.28
CA PHE A 132 18.71 -14.74 -22.16
C PHE A 132 18.07 -15.05 -23.53
#